data_AF-A0A2N7Z7G9-F1
#
_entry.id   AF-A0A2N7Z7G9-F1
#
_cell.length_a   1.000
_cell.length_b   1.000
_cell.length_c   1.000
_cell.angle_alpha   90.00
_cell.angle_beta   90.00
_cell.angle_gamma   90.00
#
_symmetry.space_group_name_H-M   'P 1'
#
loop_
_entity.id
_entity.type
_entity.pdbx_description
1 polymer ?
#
loop_
_entity_poly.entity_id
_entity_poly.type
_entity_poly.pdbx_seq_one_letter_code
_entity_poly.pdbx_strand_id
1 'polypeptide(L)'
;MTNPITVLISPADNVNGVILRSFYGAGTMAFGPKVPTVKDRDDSVLQEVAPNVLAYNDLAVPAGLGVYIYNIQNYVLPTKLSWDTLNADGTVA
;
A
#
# COMPACT_ATOMS: atom_id res chain seq x y z
N MET A 1 -15.61 -15.55 -1.65
CA MET A 1 -14.62 -15.73 -0.56
C MET A 1 -13.90 -14.41 -0.37
N THR A 2 -13.73 -13.91 0.85
CA THR A 2 -13.08 -12.61 1.11
C THR A 2 -11.56 -12.70 0.93
N ASN A 3 -10.96 -11.91 0.05
CA ASN A 3 -9.51 -11.89 -0.12
C ASN A 3 -8.85 -11.44 1.20
N PRO A 4 -7.86 -12.17 1.74
CA PRO A 4 -7.16 -11.73 2.93
C PRO A 4 -6.43 -10.41 2.64
N ILE A 5 -6.53 -9.45 3.56
CA ILE A 5 -5.94 -8.13 3.44
C ILE A 5 -4.73 -8.07 4.36
N THR A 6 -3.57 -7.73 3.80
CA THR A 6 -2.39 -7.40 4.58
C THR A 6 -2.35 -5.90 4.81
N VAL A 7 -2.32 -5.47 6.06
CA VAL A 7 -2.02 -4.08 6.43
C VAL A 7 -0.50 -3.96 6.51
N LEU A 8 0.09 -3.15 5.65
CA LEU A 8 1.53 -2.86 5.68
C LEU A 8 1.83 -1.71 6.64
N ILE A 9 1.04 -0.65 6.51
CA ILE A 9 1.18 0.59 7.28
C ILE A 9 -0.22 1.06 7.61
N SER A 10 -0.54 1.29 8.88
CA SER A 10 -1.82 1.87 9.25
C SER A 10 -1.81 3.40 9.00
N PRO A 11 -2.99 4.04 8.82
CA PRO A 11 -3.08 5.49 8.72
C PRO A 11 -2.39 6.23 9.89
N ALA A 12 -2.47 5.66 11.09
CA ALA A 12 -1.88 6.25 12.30
C ALA A 12 -0.34 6.11 12.33
N ASP A 13 0.21 5.08 11.70
CA ASP A 13 1.66 4.86 11.64
C ASP A 13 2.33 5.72 10.56
N ASN A 14 1.58 6.13 9.53
CA ASN A 14 2.07 6.99 8.46
C ASN A 14 1.99 8.49 8.83
N VAL A 15 2.76 8.92 9.84
CA VAL A 15 2.66 10.27 10.42
C VAL A 15 3.10 11.38 9.45
N ASN A 16 4.12 11.13 8.63
CA ASN A 16 4.75 12.15 7.77
C ASN A 16 4.68 11.81 6.27
N GLY A 17 4.15 10.65 5.89
CA GLY A 17 4.20 10.13 4.53
C GLY A 17 5.22 9.01 4.38
N VAL A 18 5.06 8.25 3.30
CA VAL A 18 6.00 7.21 2.87
C VAL A 18 6.21 7.28 1.36
N ILE A 19 7.38 6.82 0.90
CA ILE A 19 7.66 6.61 -0.51
C ILE A 19 7.69 5.11 -0.77
N LEU A 20 6.77 4.62 -1.58
CA LEU A 20 6.78 3.26 -2.07
C LEU A 20 7.78 3.15 -3.22
N ARG A 21 8.71 2.21 -3.12
CA ARG A 21 9.83 2.04 -4.08
C ARG A 21 9.66 0.82 -4.95
N SER A 22 9.23 -0.29 -4.36
CA SER A 22 9.04 -1.54 -5.10
C SER A 22 7.88 -2.35 -4.56
N PHE A 23 7.17 -2.99 -5.47
CA PHE A 23 6.20 -4.04 -5.17
C PHE A 23 6.26 -5.09 -6.27
N TYR A 24 6.68 -6.29 -5.88
CA TYR A 24 6.70 -7.46 -6.75
C TYR A 24 6.06 -8.61 -6.00
N GLY A 25 4.91 -9.06 -6.45
CA GLY A 25 4.20 -10.16 -5.80
C GLY A 25 2.80 -10.33 -6.35
N ALA A 26 2.05 -11.14 -5.63
CA ALA A 26 0.68 -11.48 -5.98
C ALA A 26 -0.29 -10.63 -5.16
N GLY A 27 -1.02 -9.75 -5.83
CA GLY A 27 -2.06 -8.96 -5.19
C GLY A 27 -2.25 -7.61 -5.84
N THR A 28 -3.12 -6.81 -5.22
CA THR A 28 -3.29 -5.40 -5.57
C THR A 28 -2.94 -4.56 -4.36
N MET A 29 -1.97 -3.66 -4.51
CA MET A 29 -1.66 -2.68 -3.48
C MET A 29 -2.65 -1.53 -3.57
N ALA A 30 -3.08 -1.00 -2.42
CA ALA A 30 -3.89 0.20 -2.34
C ALA A 30 -3.47 1.04 -1.14
N PHE A 31 -3.80 2.32 -1.16
CA PHE A 31 -3.60 3.22 -0.03
C PHE A 31 -4.83 4.09 0.20
N GLY A 32 -5.03 4.55 1.43
CA GLY A 32 -6.15 5.43 1.78
C GLY A 32 -6.36 5.61 3.29
N PRO A 33 -7.39 6.34 3.71
CA PRO A 33 -7.53 6.86 5.07
C PRO A 33 -8.12 5.84 6.06
N LYS A 34 -8.59 4.68 5.60
CA LYS A 34 -9.24 3.66 6.43
C LYS A 34 -8.65 2.28 6.14
N VAL A 35 -8.61 1.43 7.15
CA VAL A 35 -8.23 0.02 6.98
C VAL A 35 -9.37 -0.72 6.26
N PRO A 36 -9.14 -1.28 5.06
CA PRO A 36 -10.17 -2.03 4.35
C PRO A 36 -10.46 -3.36 5.05
N THR A 37 -11.74 -3.75 5.08
CA THR A 37 -12.19 -5.05 5.61
C THR A 37 -12.48 -6.07 4.50
N VAL A 38 -12.79 -5.57 3.29
CA VAL A 38 -13.01 -6.37 2.08
C VAL A 38 -12.41 -5.65 0.88
N LYS A 39 -12.06 -6.39 -0.18
CA LYS A 39 -11.78 -5.77 -1.49
C LYS A 39 -13.11 -5.36 -2.11
N ASP A 40 -13.36 -4.06 -2.15
CA ASP A 40 -14.49 -3.46 -2.86
C ASP A 40 -13.94 -2.57 -3.98
N ARG A 41 -14.34 -2.87 -5.22
CA ARG A 41 -13.90 -2.12 -6.40
C ARG A 41 -14.47 -0.70 -6.44
N ASP A 42 -15.57 -0.47 -5.72
CA ASP A 42 -16.31 0.78 -5.70
C ASP A 42 -15.92 1.63 -4.46
N ASP A 43 -14.89 1.23 -3.71
CA ASP A 43 -14.40 1.96 -2.53
C ASP A 43 -13.64 3.24 -2.93
N SER A 44 -14.39 4.31 -3.13
CA SER A 44 -13.88 5.62 -3.58
C SER A 44 -12.83 6.28 -2.67
N VAL A 45 -12.64 5.80 -1.44
CA VAL A 45 -11.62 6.34 -0.53
C VAL A 45 -10.29 5.57 -0.58
N LEU A 46 -10.24 4.43 -1.27
CA LEU A 46 -9.03 3.64 -1.44
C LEU A 46 -8.53 3.78 -2.87
N GLN A 47 -7.27 4.17 -3.01
CA GLN A 47 -6.62 4.30 -4.30
C GLN A 47 -5.78 3.06 -4.56
N GLU A 48 -6.18 2.26 -5.56
CA GLU A 48 -5.35 1.15 -6.03
C GLU A 48 -4.10 1.68 -6.73
N VAL A 49 -2.95 1.10 -6.40
CA VAL A 49 -1.69 1.34 -7.10
C VAL A 49 -1.73 0.54 -8.39
N ALA A 50 -1.68 1.23 -9.53
CA ALA A 50 -1.74 0.56 -10.81
C ALA A 50 -0.59 -0.46 -10.96
N PRO A 51 -0.84 -1.63 -11.57
CA PRO A 51 0.19 -2.63 -11.79
C PRO A 51 1.42 -2.04 -12.49
N ASN A 52 2.62 -2.41 -12.04
CA ASN A 52 3.92 -1.96 -12.57
C ASN A 52 4.28 -0.48 -12.36
N VAL A 53 3.47 0.35 -11.68
CA VAL A 53 3.90 1.72 -11.32
C VAL A 53 5.22 1.69 -10.56
N LEU A 54 5.29 0.83 -9.54
CA LEU A 54 6.48 0.63 -8.71
C LEU A 54 7.60 -0.18 -9.36
N ALA A 55 7.47 -0.53 -10.66
CA ALA A 55 8.57 -1.11 -11.43
C ALA A 55 9.45 -0.02 -12.08
N TYR A 56 8.90 1.19 -12.27
CA TYR A 56 9.56 2.27 -13.00
C TYR A 56 9.53 3.62 -12.28
N ASN A 57 8.65 3.77 -11.28
CA ASN A 57 8.47 5.02 -10.56
C ASN A 57 8.28 4.75 -9.07
N ASP A 58 8.74 5.70 -8.27
CA ASP A 58 8.36 5.76 -6.87
C ASP A 58 6.98 6.39 -6.72
N LEU A 59 6.25 5.98 -5.70
CA LEU A 59 4.93 6.54 -5.38
C LEU A 59 4.94 7.13 -3.96
N ALA A 60 4.76 8.45 -3.88
CA ALA A 60 4.55 9.12 -2.60
C ALA A 60 3.13 8.84 -2.09
N VAL A 61 3.03 8.34 -0.86
CA VAL A 61 1.78 8.17 -0.13
C VAL A 61 1.72 9.25 0.96
N PRO A 62 0.77 10.20 0.88
CA PRO A 62 0.62 11.27 1.87
C PRO A 62 0.47 10.75 3.30
N ALA A 63 0.85 11.60 4.26
CA ALA A 63 0.62 11.38 5.68
C ALA A 63 -0.86 11.08 5.98
N GLY A 64 -1.11 10.24 6.97
CA GLY A 64 -2.45 9.85 7.39
C GLY A 64 -3.15 8.86 6.46
N LEU A 65 -2.48 8.35 5.42
CA LEU A 65 -2.99 7.26 4.59
C LEU A 65 -2.26 5.96 4.91
N GLY A 66 -3.01 4.88 5.15
CA GLY A 66 -2.44 3.55 5.29
C GLY A 66 -2.17 2.90 3.94
N VAL A 67 -1.35 1.86 3.95
CA VAL A 67 -0.95 1.07 2.78
C VAL A 67 -1.35 -0.39 3.00
N TYR A 68 -2.00 -0.98 2.01
CA TYR A 68 -2.67 -2.27 2.10
C TYR A 68 -2.37 -3.14 0.87
N ILE A 69 -2.37 -4.45 1.04
CA ILE A 69 -2.32 -5.42 -0.06
C ILE A 69 -3.55 -6.31 0.01
N TYR A 70 -4.33 -6.31 -1.07
CA TYR A 70 -5.33 -7.33 -1.34
C TYR A 70 -4.63 -8.58 -1.87
N ASN A 71 -4.45 -9.59 -1.03
CA ASN A 71 -3.77 -10.82 -1.42
C ASN A 71 -4.67 -11.68 -2.30
N ILE A 72 -4.06 -12.41 -3.24
CA ILE A 72 -4.78 -13.39 -4.06
C ILE A 72 -4.91 -14.67 -3.24
N GLN A 73 -6.13 -15.23 -3.14
CA GLN A 73 -6.47 -16.36 -2.25
C GLN A 73 -5.71 -17.67 -2.48
N ASN A 74 -5.02 -17.82 -3.61
CA ASN A 74 -4.70 -19.17 -4.10
C ASN A 74 -3.24 -19.60 -3.96
N TYR A 75 -2.31 -18.70 -3.61
CA TYR A 75 -0.89 -19.08 -3.54
C TYR A 75 -0.13 -18.25 -2.49
N VAL A 76 0.71 -18.90 -1.69
CA VAL A 76 1.76 -18.25 -0.89
C VAL A 76 2.84 -17.80 -1.86
N LEU A 77 2.59 -16.72 -2.59
CA LEU A 77 3.56 -16.12 -3.48
C LEU A 77 4.42 -15.14 -2.68
N PRO A 78 5.75 -15.28 -2.70
CA PRO A 78 6.63 -14.36 -1.99
C PRO A 78 6.47 -12.96 -2.56
N THR A 79 6.07 -12.03 -1.70
CA THR A 79 5.96 -10.61 -2.03
C THR A 79 7.25 -9.90 -1.61
N LYS A 80 7.91 -9.24 -2.56
CA LYS A 80 9.00 -8.31 -2.30
C LYS A 80 8.43 -6.90 -2.31
N LEU A 81 8.69 -6.15 -1.25
CA LEU A 81 8.29 -4.76 -1.17
C LEU A 81 9.37 -3.94 -0.48
N SER A 82 9.51 -2.68 -0.88
CA SER A 82 10.36 -1.71 -0.20
C SER A 82 9.70 -0.34 -0.20
N TRP A 83 9.86 0.36 0.92
CA TRP A 83 9.36 1.70 1.13
C TRP A 83 10.29 2.44 2.08
N ASP A 84 10.27 3.76 1.97
CA ASP A 84 10.98 4.68 2.87
C ASP A 84 9.97 5.51 3.64
N THR A 85 10.16 5.65 4.95
CA THR A 85 9.38 6.58 5.78
C THR A 85 9.94 7.99 5.69
N LEU A 86 9.08 9.00 5.79
CA LEU A 86 9.51 10.39 5.76
C LEU A 86 9.67 10.99 7.16
N ASN A 87 10.62 11.89 7.29
CA ASN A 87 10.71 12.85 8.38
C ASN A 87 9.68 13.98 8.19
N ALA A 88 9.47 14.79 9.23
CA ALA A 88 8.54 15.92 9.18
C ALA A 88 8.93 17.00 8.14
N ASP A 89 10.20 17.05 7.75
CA ASP A 89 10.72 17.94 6.71
C ASP A 89 10.63 17.34 5.28
N GLY A 90 10.06 16.13 5.14
CA GLY A 90 9.89 15.43 3.87
C GLY A 90 11.13 14.68 3.39
N THR A 91 12.22 14.63 4.15
CA THR A 91 13.38 13.80 3.85
C THR A 91 13.14 12.33 4.23
N VAL A 92 13.90 11.40 3.64
CA VAL A 92 13.85 9.99 4.05
C VAL A 92 14.45 9.84 5.45
N ALA A 93 13.73 9.16 6.34
CA ALA A 93 14.10 8.88 7.73
C ALA A 93 15.09 7.72 7.88
#